data_AF-A0A540WUX7-F1
#
_entry.id   AF-A0A540WUX7-F1
#
_cell.length_a   1.000
_cell.length_b   1.000
_cell.length_c   1.000
_cell.angle_alpha   90.00
_cell.angle_beta   90.00
_cell.angle_gamma   90.00
#
_symmetry.space_group_name_H-M   'P 1'
#
loop_
_entity.id
_entity.type
_entity.pdbx_description
1 polymer ?
#
loop_
_entity_poly.entity_id
_entity_poly.type
_entity_poly.pdbx_seq_one_letter_code
_entity_poly.pdbx_strand_id
1 'polypeptide(L)'
;MGVSVVVGLGLLLSGSMALAASPVVADAPPPFAGAWRRPDGGLVRVGRDASSAFLMDFASRRRWRLEPRGEGLWSLEGSRPAALAVWRAPTLTLSGVAAGALVLEPVPVRTEELSLRSGDVTLSATLWLPAGGPPRHAVVLLHEAGQGTRESLEPYPTFLVEQGLAVLTFDARGTGRSTGDSQPWESGVRERAVDGLVAARLLRQRVAPGGAVGLMGFGQGAWTAVSAAAQSPEDVGFLVLVSGGGGAVWKQEQHRMRNEGRRRGLTGPELVDLTEFLDVLYDARLYTDEGAARALKTLDFQLQRAKRKRWYAVTAMPPFKGLPVARFLDVQRKMWRNVLSYDAAEDLRRVRGPVLALLGERDETTPASLTARALNRGLKLRPGAPGRALVKVIARADHWLAEPAREDQPGVEVVTSDALDTLSAWLRALER
;
A
#
# COMPACT_ATOMS: atom_id res chain seq x y z
N MET A 1 -44.19 -5.10 -11.85
CA MET A 1 -43.45 -5.63 -10.67
C MET A 1 -42.11 -6.16 -11.16
N GLY A 2 -41.10 -5.30 -11.18
CA GLY A 2 -39.77 -5.60 -11.69
C GLY A 2 -38.86 -6.10 -10.58
N VAL A 3 -38.28 -7.28 -10.77
CA VAL A 3 -37.23 -7.82 -9.91
C VAL A 3 -35.90 -7.49 -10.58
N SER A 4 -35.18 -6.51 -10.03
CA SER A 4 -33.79 -6.22 -10.40
C SER A 4 -32.91 -7.28 -9.78
N VAL A 5 -32.34 -8.17 -10.59
CA VAL A 5 -31.33 -9.13 -10.16
C VAL A 5 -29.99 -8.40 -10.10
N VAL A 6 -29.61 -7.97 -8.90
CA VAL A 6 -28.27 -7.47 -8.59
C VAL A 6 -27.33 -8.69 -8.52
N VAL A 7 -26.62 -8.97 -9.61
CA VAL A 7 -25.50 -9.93 -9.61
C VAL A 7 -24.26 -9.19 -9.14
N GLY A 8 -23.96 -9.29 -7.84
CA GLY A 8 -22.71 -8.81 -7.26
C GLY A 8 -21.53 -9.65 -7.72
N LEU A 9 -20.80 -9.17 -8.73
CA LEU A 9 -19.53 -9.76 -9.18
C LEU A 9 -18.37 -9.14 -8.39
N GLY A 10 -18.27 -9.48 -7.11
CA GLY A 10 -17.14 -9.11 -6.26
C GLY A 10 -16.17 -10.28 -6.14
N LEU A 11 -15.03 -10.23 -6.85
CA LEU A 11 -13.81 -10.95 -6.47
C LEU A 11 -12.62 -10.42 -7.29
N LEU A 12 -11.72 -9.81 -6.52
CA LEU A 12 -10.56 -9.03 -6.92
C LEU A 12 -9.46 -9.89 -7.56
N LEU A 13 -8.65 -9.19 -8.35
CA LEU A 13 -7.50 -9.70 -9.07
C LEU A 13 -6.46 -10.28 -8.12
N SER A 14 -6.06 -11.50 -8.44
CA SER A 14 -5.04 -12.33 -7.78
C SER A 14 -3.69 -11.62 -7.65
N GLY A 15 -3.49 -10.94 -6.51
CA GLY A 15 -2.24 -11.10 -5.77
C GLY A 15 -2.29 -12.46 -5.07
N SER A 16 -1.19 -13.19 -5.04
CA SER A 16 -1.10 -14.43 -4.27
C SER A 16 -1.24 -14.12 -2.79
N MET A 17 -2.49 -14.10 -2.31
CA MET A 17 -2.81 -14.31 -0.92
C MET A 17 -3.08 -15.80 -0.74
N ALA A 18 -2.39 -16.36 0.25
CA ALA A 18 -2.92 -17.47 1.02
C ALA A 18 -4.42 -17.22 1.29
N LEU A 19 -5.22 -18.28 1.06
CA LEU A 19 -6.62 -18.44 1.43
C LEU A 19 -7.18 -17.29 2.29
N ALA A 20 -7.85 -16.33 1.64
CA ALA A 20 -8.80 -15.48 2.34
C ALA A 20 -9.97 -16.39 2.73
N ALA A 21 -9.99 -16.79 4.00
CA ALA A 21 -11.18 -17.33 4.64
C ALA A 21 -12.31 -16.28 4.54
N SER A 22 -13.54 -16.79 4.47
CA SER A 22 -14.81 -16.08 4.67
C SER A 22 -14.75 -15.02 5.78
N PRO A 23 -15.64 -14.01 5.81
CA PRO A 23 -15.58 -12.93 6.78
C PRO A 23 -15.98 -13.47 8.17
N VAL A 24 -15.02 -14.08 8.86
CA VAL A 24 -15.05 -14.16 10.31
C VAL A 24 -14.76 -12.74 10.76
N VAL A 25 -15.73 -12.14 11.43
CA VAL A 25 -15.51 -10.94 12.24
C VAL A 25 -14.31 -11.24 13.13
N ALA A 26 -13.15 -10.67 12.78
CA ALA A 26 -11.92 -10.90 13.50
C ALA A 26 -12.06 -10.42 14.95
N ASP A 27 -11.60 -11.25 15.89
CA ASP A 27 -11.43 -10.94 17.30
C ASP A 27 -11.00 -9.48 17.52
N ALA A 28 -11.54 -8.86 18.57
CA ALA A 28 -11.19 -7.49 18.96
C ALA A 28 -9.65 -7.30 19.02
N PRO A 29 -9.12 -6.10 18.71
CA PRO A 29 -7.70 -5.83 18.90
C PRO A 29 -7.28 -6.22 20.33
N PRO A 30 -5.99 -6.62 20.54
CA PRO A 30 -5.52 -6.93 21.88
C PRO A 30 -5.86 -5.79 22.85
N PRO A 31 -6.23 -6.08 24.12
CA PRO A 31 -6.64 -5.04 25.06
C PRO A 31 -5.52 -4.05 25.41
N PHE A 32 -4.28 -4.36 25.02
CA PHE A 32 -3.08 -3.52 25.10
C PHE A 32 -2.61 -3.01 23.74
N ALA A 33 -3.47 -3.01 22.73
CA ALA A 33 -3.18 -2.37 21.45
C ALA A 33 -2.89 -0.89 21.68
N GLY A 34 -1.76 -0.42 21.18
CA GLY A 34 -1.27 0.93 21.46
C GLY A 34 0.16 1.12 21.02
N ALA A 35 0.68 2.30 21.33
CA ALA A 35 2.10 2.62 21.22
C ALA A 35 2.76 2.43 22.59
N TRP A 36 3.98 1.93 22.59
CA TRP A 36 4.71 1.54 23.80
C TRP A 36 6.18 1.99 23.69
N ARG A 37 6.78 2.34 24.82
CA ARG A 37 8.15 2.81 24.94
C ARG A 37 8.99 1.76 25.64
N ARG A 38 10.11 1.39 25.03
CA ARG A 38 11.16 0.58 25.66
C ARG A 38 11.98 1.41 26.65
N PRO A 39 12.66 0.79 27.63
CA PRO A 39 13.56 1.49 28.55
C PRO A 39 14.70 2.27 27.86
N ASP A 40 15.12 1.84 26.66
CA ASP A 40 16.14 2.52 25.84
C ASP A 40 15.55 3.62 24.92
N GLY A 41 14.26 3.94 25.05
CA GLY A 41 13.57 4.93 24.24
C GLY A 41 12.99 4.39 22.93
N GLY A 42 13.24 3.12 22.58
CA GLY A 42 12.71 2.50 21.35
C GLY A 42 11.18 2.42 21.32
N LEU A 43 10.60 2.65 20.15
CA LEU A 43 9.15 2.57 19.93
C LEU A 43 8.71 1.14 19.64
N VAL A 44 7.59 0.72 20.24
CA VAL A 44 6.88 -0.53 19.95
C VAL A 44 5.42 -0.21 19.62
N ARG A 45 4.88 -0.83 18.57
CA ARG A 45 3.47 -0.75 18.17
C ARG A 45 2.83 -2.12 18.30
N VAL A 46 1.80 -2.23 19.13
CA VAL A 46 0.90 -3.39 19.16
C VAL A 46 -0.40 -3.02 18.47
N GLY A 47 -0.79 -3.75 17.44
CA GLY A 47 -2.00 -3.45 16.67
C GLY A 47 -2.61 -4.68 16.04
N ARG A 48 -3.47 -4.45 15.05
CA ARG A 48 -3.99 -5.49 14.15
C ARG A 48 -3.92 -4.99 12.72
N ASP A 49 -3.63 -5.91 11.81
CA ASP A 49 -3.86 -5.73 10.38
C ASP A 49 -5.12 -6.50 9.97
N ALA A 50 -5.36 -6.64 8.66
CA ALA A 50 -6.50 -7.37 8.13
C ALA A 50 -6.49 -8.88 8.46
N SER A 51 -5.34 -9.43 8.84
CA SER A 51 -5.11 -10.87 9.02
C SER A 51 -4.89 -11.28 10.47
N SER A 52 -4.22 -10.46 11.28
CA SER A 52 -3.85 -10.85 12.65
C SER A 52 -3.47 -9.68 13.54
N ALA A 53 -3.46 -9.92 14.85
CA ALA A 53 -2.78 -9.05 15.81
C ALA A 53 -1.26 -9.14 15.62
N PHE A 54 -0.57 -8.02 15.78
CA PHE A 54 0.88 -7.95 15.59
C PHE A 54 1.55 -7.10 16.67
N LEU A 55 2.86 -7.32 16.83
CA LEU A 55 3.78 -6.44 17.55
C LEU A 55 4.92 -6.05 16.62
N MET A 56 5.10 -4.75 16.38
CA MET A 56 6.26 -4.18 15.69
C MET A 56 7.16 -3.48 16.70
N ASP A 57 8.39 -3.95 16.83
CA ASP A 57 9.44 -3.27 17.59
C ASP A 57 10.36 -2.54 16.61
N PHE A 58 10.28 -1.22 16.57
CA PHE A 58 11.04 -0.41 15.61
C PHE A 58 12.54 -0.40 15.91
N ALA A 59 12.97 -0.65 17.15
CA ALA A 59 14.38 -0.69 17.50
C ALA A 59 15.04 -1.99 17.03
N SER A 60 14.36 -3.15 17.19
CA SER A 60 14.83 -4.41 16.59
C SER A 60 14.45 -4.55 15.12
N ARG A 61 13.54 -3.72 14.62
CA ARG A 61 12.97 -3.69 13.27
C ARG A 61 12.16 -4.95 12.92
N ARG A 62 11.66 -5.63 13.95
CA ARG A 62 10.96 -6.90 13.79
C ARG A 62 9.48 -6.73 14.06
N ARG A 63 8.69 -7.36 13.19
CA ARG A 63 7.26 -7.52 13.32
C ARG A 63 6.94 -8.99 13.51
N TRP A 64 6.19 -9.28 14.56
CA TRP A 64 5.70 -10.61 14.90
C TRP A 64 4.18 -10.63 14.86
N ARG A 65 3.61 -11.76 14.43
CA ARG A 65 2.22 -12.08 14.76
C ARG A 65 2.12 -12.39 16.25
N LEU A 66 1.06 -11.89 16.87
CA LEU A 66 0.72 -12.19 18.26
C LEU A 66 -0.33 -13.29 18.31
N GLU A 67 -0.06 -14.33 19.08
CA GLU A 67 -1.01 -15.41 19.36
C GLU A 67 -1.38 -15.43 20.85
N PRO A 68 -2.68 -15.46 21.21
CA PRO A 68 -3.09 -15.50 22.60
C PRO A 68 -2.75 -16.87 23.23
N ARG A 69 -2.25 -16.87 24.47
CA ARG A 69 -1.93 -18.08 25.25
C ARG A 69 -2.69 -18.16 26.57
N GLY A 70 -3.28 -17.07 27.01
CA GLY A 70 -4.03 -16.94 28.25
C GLY A 70 -4.31 -15.48 28.56
N GLU A 71 -4.93 -15.21 29.70
CA GLU A 71 -5.24 -13.84 30.12
C GLU A 71 -3.96 -12.99 30.22
N GLY A 72 -3.90 -11.93 29.41
CA GLY A 72 -2.74 -11.04 29.33
C GLY A 72 -1.46 -11.67 28.77
N LEU A 73 -1.45 -12.94 28.35
CA LEU A 73 -0.26 -13.64 27.87
C LEU A 73 -0.36 -13.98 26.39
N TRP A 74 0.65 -13.55 25.62
CA TRP A 74 0.71 -13.71 24.18
C TRP A 74 2.09 -14.22 23.75
N SER A 75 2.15 -15.07 22.74
CA SER A 75 3.42 -15.47 22.11
C SER A 75 3.68 -14.68 20.84
N LEU A 76 4.95 -14.38 20.58
CA LEU A 76 5.41 -13.79 19.33
C LEU A 76 5.78 -14.93 18.36
N GLU A 77 4.95 -15.14 17.34
CA GLU A 77 5.12 -16.25 16.38
C GLU A 77 6.49 -16.21 15.69
N GLY A 78 7.14 -17.37 15.53
CA GLY A 78 8.43 -17.47 14.83
C GLY A 78 9.65 -16.94 15.61
N SER A 79 9.47 -16.39 16.81
CA SER A 79 10.56 -15.89 17.64
C SER A 79 11.53 -17.00 18.10
N ARG A 80 12.83 -16.71 18.01
CA ARG A 80 13.94 -17.56 18.51
C ARG A 80 14.95 -16.70 19.29
N PRO A 81 15.12 -16.89 20.62
CA PRO A 81 14.37 -17.82 21.48
C PRO A 81 12.87 -17.46 21.53
N ALA A 82 12.05 -18.39 22.03
CA ALA A 82 10.61 -18.16 22.15
C ALA A 82 10.34 -16.92 23.01
N ALA A 83 9.64 -15.95 22.45
CA ALA A 83 9.35 -14.68 23.06
C ALA A 83 7.87 -14.55 23.44
N LEU A 84 7.63 -13.85 24.54
CA LEU A 84 6.30 -13.63 25.11
C LEU A 84 6.06 -12.15 25.34
N ALA A 85 4.81 -11.74 25.16
CA ALA A 85 4.26 -10.47 25.59
C ALA A 85 3.30 -10.72 26.75
N VAL A 86 3.59 -10.12 27.91
CA VAL A 86 2.79 -10.21 29.13
C VAL A 86 2.22 -8.84 29.45
N TRP A 87 0.93 -8.67 29.29
CA TRP A 87 0.21 -7.46 29.65
C TRP A 87 -0.41 -7.60 31.04
N ARG A 88 -0.05 -6.66 31.91
CA ARG A 88 -0.68 -6.44 33.22
C ARG A 88 -0.84 -4.95 33.38
N ALA A 89 -2.05 -4.44 33.16
CA ALA A 89 -2.29 -3.00 33.11
C ALA A 89 -1.65 -2.27 34.31
N PRO A 90 -0.90 -1.17 34.08
CA PRO A 90 -0.71 -0.48 32.80
C PRO A 90 0.53 -0.92 32.00
N THR A 91 1.22 -2.01 32.38
CA THR A 91 2.52 -2.39 31.81
C THR A 91 2.41 -3.53 30.80
N LEU A 92 3.29 -3.49 29.80
CA LEU A 92 3.49 -4.58 28.84
C LEU A 92 4.94 -5.04 28.95
N THR A 93 5.17 -6.31 29.29
CA THR A 93 6.52 -6.87 29.42
C THR A 93 6.81 -7.80 28.25
N LEU A 94 7.93 -7.57 27.56
CA LEU A 94 8.45 -8.49 26.53
C LEU A 94 9.59 -9.32 27.09
N SER A 95 9.54 -10.63 26.94
CA SER A 95 10.65 -11.55 27.27
C SER A 95 11.08 -12.33 26.03
N GLY A 96 12.34 -12.80 26.00
CA GLY A 96 12.90 -13.55 24.87
C GLY A 96 13.27 -12.71 23.63
N VAL A 97 12.93 -11.42 23.61
CA VAL A 97 13.32 -10.49 22.52
C VAL A 97 14.68 -9.82 22.72
N ALA A 98 15.22 -9.87 23.94
CA ALA A 98 16.51 -9.32 24.34
C ALA A 98 17.12 -10.19 25.46
N ALA A 99 18.36 -9.87 25.89
CA ALA A 99 19.06 -10.59 26.96
C ALA A 99 18.33 -10.53 28.33
N GLY A 100 17.37 -9.62 28.50
CA GLY A 100 16.49 -9.52 29.66
C GLY A 100 15.06 -9.14 29.26
N ALA A 101 14.16 -9.11 30.24
CA ALA A 101 12.80 -8.66 30.03
C ALA A 101 12.76 -7.13 29.82
N LEU A 102 12.01 -6.67 28.82
CA LEU A 102 11.75 -5.27 28.56
C LEU A 102 10.39 -4.91 29.13
N VAL A 103 10.35 -4.08 30.17
CA VAL A 103 9.11 -3.49 30.67
C VAL A 103 8.82 -2.25 29.85
N LEU A 104 7.71 -2.27 29.13
CA LEU A 104 7.30 -1.19 28.25
C LEU A 104 6.28 -0.28 28.93
N GLU A 105 6.43 1.02 28.70
CA GLU A 105 5.51 2.06 29.17
C GLU A 105 4.58 2.51 28.04
N PRO A 106 3.29 2.77 28.31
CA PRO A 106 2.38 3.24 27.26
C PRO A 106 2.78 4.62 26.77
N VAL A 107 2.80 4.80 25.44
CA VAL A 107 2.99 6.10 24.79
C VAL A 107 1.61 6.66 24.44
N PRO A 108 1.20 7.81 25.02
CA PRO A 108 -0.05 8.44 24.66
C PRO A 108 -0.03 8.81 23.17
N VAL A 109 -1.06 8.41 22.44
CA VAL A 109 -1.31 8.85 21.06
C VAL A 109 -2.74 9.32 21.01
N ARG A 110 -2.97 10.57 20.56
CA ARG A 110 -4.33 11.10 20.42
C ARG A 110 -4.86 10.71 19.04
N THR A 111 -5.97 10.00 19.02
CA THR A 111 -6.70 9.66 17.79
C THR A 111 -8.08 10.31 17.78
N GLU A 112 -8.54 10.69 16.61
CA GLU A 112 -9.86 11.27 16.41
C GLU A 112 -10.49 10.68 15.15
N GLU A 113 -11.70 10.13 15.28
CA GLU A 113 -12.47 9.65 14.14
C GLU A 113 -13.11 10.81 13.40
N LEU A 114 -12.98 10.81 12.08
CA LEU A 114 -13.45 11.86 11.19
C LEU A 114 -14.22 11.27 10.02
N SER A 115 -15.06 12.10 9.43
CA SER A 115 -15.76 11.82 8.19
C SER A 115 -15.47 12.96 7.22
N LEU A 116 -14.99 12.64 6.03
CA LEU A 116 -14.70 13.63 4.99
C LEU A 116 -15.48 13.31 3.71
N ARG A 117 -15.94 14.36 3.03
CA ARG A 117 -16.66 14.23 1.78
C ARG A 117 -15.71 14.42 0.60
N SER A 118 -15.64 13.44 -0.29
CA SER A 118 -14.91 13.50 -1.56
C SER A 118 -15.91 13.27 -2.69
N GLY A 119 -16.34 14.34 -3.35
CA GLY A 119 -17.43 14.26 -4.33
C GLY A 119 -18.74 13.76 -3.72
N ASP A 120 -19.21 12.61 -4.20
CA ASP A 120 -20.41 11.90 -3.75
C ASP A 120 -20.12 10.81 -2.69
N VAL A 121 -18.85 10.51 -2.42
CA VAL A 121 -18.46 9.53 -1.40
C VAL A 121 -18.09 10.20 -0.08
N THR A 122 -18.31 9.45 0.99
CA THR A 122 -17.92 9.80 2.36
C THR A 122 -16.83 8.84 2.80
N LEU A 123 -15.65 9.37 3.14
CA LEU A 123 -14.52 8.57 3.59
C LEU A 123 -14.44 8.61 5.13
N SER A 124 -14.39 7.43 5.73
CA SER A 124 -14.19 7.24 7.17
C SER A 124 -12.70 7.32 7.50
N ALA A 125 -12.30 8.26 8.35
CA ALA A 125 -10.90 8.56 8.63
C ALA A 125 -10.55 8.57 10.10
N THR A 126 -9.27 8.34 10.40
CA THR A 126 -8.67 8.56 11.72
C THR A 126 -7.55 9.58 11.60
N LEU A 127 -7.66 10.67 12.35
CA LEU A 127 -6.56 11.60 12.56
C LEU A 127 -5.75 11.15 13.77
N TRP A 128 -4.44 10.99 13.57
CA TRP A 128 -3.47 10.64 14.58
C TRP A 128 -2.59 11.85 14.89
N LEU A 129 -2.44 12.17 16.16
CA LEU A 129 -1.72 13.36 16.62
C LEU A 129 -0.66 13.01 17.64
N PRO A 130 0.51 13.70 17.59
CA PRO A 130 1.47 13.66 18.69
C PRO A 130 0.78 14.06 20.00
N ALA A 131 1.12 13.37 21.09
CA ALA A 131 0.59 13.72 22.41
C ALA A 131 1.15 15.05 22.93
N GLY A 132 2.38 15.41 22.55
CA GLY A 132 3.05 16.64 22.96
C GLY A 132 3.17 17.64 21.82
N GLY A 133 2.71 18.88 22.05
CA GLY A 133 2.90 20.02 21.16
C GLY A 133 2.16 19.94 19.81
N PRO A 134 2.20 21.02 19.01
CA PRO A 134 1.68 21.01 17.65
C PRO A 134 2.56 20.13 16.74
N PRO A 135 1.97 19.42 15.76
CA PRO A 135 2.74 18.65 14.79
C PRO A 135 3.56 19.59 13.89
N ARG A 136 4.76 19.16 13.49
CA ARG A 136 5.62 19.95 12.59
C ARG A 136 5.08 19.99 11.17
N HIS A 137 4.63 18.84 10.71
CA HIS A 137 4.09 18.59 9.37
C HIS A 137 2.93 17.61 9.49
N ALA A 138 2.19 17.41 8.41
CA ALA A 138 1.16 16.38 8.35
C ALA A 138 1.31 15.49 7.12
N VAL A 139 0.77 14.28 7.17
CA VAL A 139 0.85 13.33 6.06
C VAL A 139 -0.44 12.51 5.94
N VAL A 140 -0.91 12.33 4.72
CA VAL A 140 -1.99 11.38 4.39
C VAL A 140 -1.38 10.08 3.90
N LEU A 141 -1.85 8.95 4.40
CA LEU A 141 -1.46 7.63 3.89
C LEU A 141 -2.42 7.15 2.79
N LEU A 142 -1.85 6.68 1.68
CA LEU A 142 -2.59 6.20 0.51
C LEU A 142 -2.30 4.73 0.25
N HIS A 143 -3.38 3.95 0.07
CA HIS A 143 -3.34 2.49 0.05
C HIS A 143 -2.71 1.86 -1.18
N GLU A 144 -2.22 0.63 -0.99
CA GLU A 144 -1.91 -0.31 -2.06
C GLU A 144 -3.18 -0.83 -2.77
N ALA A 145 -3.03 -1.32 -4.01
CA ALA A 145 -4.10 -2.04 -4.70
C ALA A 145 -4.60 -3.24 -3.89
N GLY A 146 -5.92 -3.37 -3.77
CA GLY A 146 -6.56 -4.46 -3.04
C GLY A 146 -6.52 -4.32 -1.52
N GLN A 147 -5.82 -3.31 -1.00
CA GLN A 147 -5.85 -2.93 0.41
C GLN A 147 -6.62 -1.62 0.51
N GLY A 148 -7.66 -1.59 1.34
CA GLY A 148 -8.52 -0.40 1.44
C GLY A 148 -8.78 0.07 2.85
N THR A 149 -8.59 -0.78 3.85
CA THR A 149 -8.93 -0.41 5.24
C THR A 149 -7.72 0.20 5.94
N ARG A 150 -7.97 1.07 6.93
CA ARG A 150 -6.91 1.74 7.71
C ARG A 150 -5.95 0.77 8.39
N GLU A 151 -6.40 -0.43 8.75
CA GLU A 151 -5.58 -1.48 9.38
C GLU A 151 -4.46 -1.97 8.45
N SER A 152 -4.65 -1.87 7.13
CA SER A 152 -3.61 -2.25 6.15
C SER A 152 -2.42 -1.28 6.11
N LEU A 153 -2.58 -0.08 6.69
CA LEU A 153 -1.54 0.94 6.77
C LEU A 153 -0.68 0.82 8.04
N GLU A 154 -1.01 -0.11 8.94
CA GLU A 154 -0.21 -0.35 10.15
C GLU A 154 1.16 -0.97 9.80
N PRO A 155 2.25 -0.54 10.46
CA PRO A 155 2.32 0.24 11.69
C PRO A 155 2.67 1.73 11.47
N TYR A 156 2.56 2.22 10.23
CA TYR A 156 3.09 3.53 9.83
C TYR A 156 2.48 4.73 10.58
N PRO A 157 1.18 4.78 10.94
CA PRO A 157 0.63 5.92 11.67
C PRO A 157 1.37 6.22 12.97
N THR A 158 1.60 5.20 13.79
CA THR A 158 2.32 5.37 15.07
C THR A 158 3.78 5.78 14.84
N PHE A 159 4.45 5.18 13.86
CA PHE A 159 5.84 5.55 13.52
C PHE A 159 5.95 7.02 13.11
N LEU A 160 5.05 7.50 12.25
CA LEU A 160 5.08 8.86 11.71
C LEU A 160 4.66 9.90 12.77
N VAL A 161 3.72 9.56 13.65
CA VAL A 161 3.39 10.40 14.82
C VAL A 161 4.60 10.56 15.73
N GLU A 162 5.36 9.50 15.97
CA GLU A 162 6.61 9.55 16.73
C GLU A 162 7.69 10.43 16.06
N GLN A 163 7.66 10.55 14.73
CA GLN A 163 8.51 11.52 14.01
C GLN A 163 7.99 12.97 14.11
N GLY A 164 6.92 13.22 14.86
CA GLY A 164 6.34 14.55 15.09
C GLY A 164 5.39 15.03 13.99
N LEU A 165 4.82 14.11 13.20
CA LEU A 165 3.82 14.43 12.19
C LEU A 165 2.39 14.19 12.71
N ALA A 166 1.43 14.95 12.21
CA ALA A 166 0.03 14.51 12.20
C ALA A 166 -0.18 13.54 11.04
N VAL A 167 -0.94 12.47 11.25
CA VAL A 167 -1.20 11.47 10.22
C VAL A 167 -2.71 11.33 10.02
N LEU A 168 -3.17 11.39 8.78
CA LEU A 168 -4.54 11.04 8.44
C LEU A 168 -4.54 9.72 7.67
N THR A 169 -5.24 8.73 8.21
CA THR A 169 -5.57 7.49 7.50
C THR A 169 -7.07 7.47 7.23
N PHE A 170 -7.50 6.85 6.15
CA PHE A 170 -8.92 6.70 5.81
C PHE A 170 -9.18 5.36 5.17
N ASP A 171 -10.39 4.81 5.30
CA ASP A 171 -10.77 3.65 4.52
C ASP A 171 -10.98 4.11 3.06
N ALA A 172 -10.37 3.47 2.08
CA ALA A 172 -10.55 3.78 0.67
C ALA A 172 -12.04 3.71 0.30
N ARG A 173 -12.45 4.49 -0.70
CA ARG A 173 -13.81 4.43 -1.27
C ARG A 173 -14.28 2.99 -1.51
N GLY A 174 -15.52 2.71 -1.12
CA GLY A 174 -16.15 1.40 -1.20
C GLY A 174 -15.53 0.30 -0.32
N THR A 175 -14.65 0.66 0.63
CA THR A 175 -14.02 -0.28 1.56
C THR A 175 -14.18 0.18 3.02
N GLY A 176 -14.08 -0.76 3.96
CA GLY A 176 -14.20 -0.46 5.39
C GLY A 176 -15.51 0.25 5.69
N ARG A 177 -15.43 1.41 6.35
CA ARG A 177 -16.60 2.26 6.66
C ARG A 177 -16.86 3.38 5.64
N SER A 178 -16.09 3.45 4.56
CA SER A 178 -16.28 4.46 3.51
C SER A 178 -17.34 4.03 2.49
N THR A 179 -18.10 4.99 1.98
CA THR A 179 -19.11 4.74 0.94
C THR A 179 -18.47 4.67 -0.46
N GLY A 180 -19.27 4.31 -1.47
CA GLY A 180 -18.85 4.29 -2.88
C GLY A 180 -18.51 2.89 -3.40
N ASP A 181 -17.76 2.83 -4.49
CA ASP A 181 -17.39 1.61 -5.21
C ASP A 181 -15.89 1.30 -5.05
N SER A 182 -15.57 0.09 -4.61
CA SER A 182 -14.21 -0.42 -4.40
C SER A 182 -13.56 -1.01 -5.65
N GLN A 183 -14.30 -1.17 -6.74
CA GLN A 183 -13.77 -1.71 -7.98
C GLN A 183 -12.69 -0.76 -8.53
N PRO A 184 -11.44 -1.22 -8.71
CA PRO A 184 -10.35 -0.35 -9.14
C PRO A 184 -10.59 0.31 -10.51
N TRP A 185 -11.40 -0.32 -11.36
CA TRP A 185 -11.77 0.20 -12.67
C TRP A 185 -12.89 1.22 -12.63
N GLU A 186 -13.65 1.37 -11.54
CA GLU A 186 -14.63 2.45 -11.39
C GLU A 186 -13.94 3.70 -10.85
N SER A 187 -13.10 3.54 -9.83
CA SER A 187 -12.31 4.61 -9.26
C SER A 187 -10.83 4.42 -9.58
N GLY A 188 -10.31 5.18 -10.54
CA GLY A 188 -8.94 5.05 -11.03
C GLY A 188 -7.87 5.71 -10.15
N VAL A 189 -6.64 5.78 -10.67
CA VAL A 189 -5.53 6.49 -10.02
C VAL A 189 -5.86 7.97 -9.79
N ARG A 190 -6.41 8.65 -10.81
CA ARG A 190 -6.72 10.08 -10.74
C ARG A 190 -7.84 10.40 -9.76
N GLU A 191 -8.84 9.53 -9.70
CA GLU A 191 -9.99 9.68 -8.82
C GLU A 191 -9.60 9.42 -7.35
N ARG A 192 -8.80 8.38 -7.08
CA ARG A 192 -8.20 8.17 -5.75
C ARG A 192 -7.26 9.32 -5.33
N ALA A 193 -6.68 10.03 -6.29
CA ALA A 193 -5.84 11.20 -5.98
C ALA A 193 -6.67 12.37 -5.46
N VAL A 194 -7.92 12.52 -5.90
CA VAL A 194 -8.87 13.51 -5.35
C VAL A 194 -9.15 13.22 -3.87
N ASP A 195 -9.33 11.95 -3.49
CA ASP A 195 -9.51 11.56 -2.08
C ASP A 195 -8.32 11.99 -1.22
N GLY A 196 -7.10 11.73 -1.70
CA GLY A 196 -5.87 12.14 -1.05
C GLY A 196 -5.76 13.67 -0.91
N LEU A 197 -6.19 14.43 -1.91
CA LEU A 197 -6.18 15.90 -1.89
C LEU A 197 -7.19 16.47 -0.89
N VAL A 198 -8.41 15.92 -0.83
CA VAL A 198 -9.41 16.33 0.17
C VAL A 198 -8.88 16.07 1.59
N ALA A 199 -8.30 14.90 1.82
CA ALA A 199 -7.64 14.53 3.07
C ALA A 199 -6.48 15.48 3.42
N ALA A 200 -5.64 15.85 2.45
CA ALA A 200 -4.52 16.76 2.65
C ALA A 200 -4.99 18.19 3.00
N ARG A 201 -6.02 18.70 2.32
CA ARG A 201 -6.61 20.01 2.61
C ARG A 201 -7.22 20.07 4.01
N LEU A 202 -7.88 18.99 4.45
CA LEU A 202 -8.38 18.88 5.82
C LEU A 202 -7.24 18.97 6.86
N LEU A 203 -6.15 18.22 6.65
CA LEU A 203 -4.97 18.28 7.53
C LEU A 203 -4.35 19.69 7.58
N ARG A 204 -4.21 20.34 6.42
CA ARG A 204 -3.69 21.71 6.31
C ARG A 204 -4.50 22.68 7.17
N GLN A 205 -5.83 22.63 7.03
CA GLN A 205 -6.73 23.53 7.75
C GLN A 205 -6.74 23.26 9.26
N ARG A 206 -6.69 21.99 9.67
CA ARG A 206 -6.94 21.62 11.07
C ARG A 206 -5.71 21.63 11.96
N VAL A 207 -4.57 21.15 11.46
CA VAL A 207 -3.43 20.80 12.34
C VAL A 207 -2.06 21.25 11.84
N ALA A 208 -1.94 21.63 10.57
CA ALA A 208 -0.65 22.07 10.00
C ALA A 208 -0.77 23.36 9.16
N PRO A 209 -1.37 24.46 9.66
CA PRO A 209 -1.54 25.68 8.86
C PRO A 209 -0.20 26.29 8.41
N GLY A 210 0.84 26.18 9.24
CA GLY A 210 2.21 26.61 8.90
C GLY A 210 3.18 25.49 8.48
N GLY A 211 2.76 24.23 8.54
CA GLY A 211 3.62 23.06 8.25
C GLY A 211 3.38 22.50 6.85
N ALA A 212 4.33 21.74 6.29
CA ALA A 212 4.09 21.01 5.05
C ALA A 212 3.06 19.88 5.25
N VAL A 213 2.18 19.68 4.27
CA VAL A 213 1.27 18.53 4.22
C VAL A 213 1.69 17.65 3.06
N GLY A 214 2.08 16.41 3.33
CA GLY A 214 2.53 15.46 2.32
C GLY A 214 1.58 14.29 2.12
N LEU A 215 1.93 13.47 1.12
CA LEU A 215 1.26 12.20 0.83
C LEU A 215 2.30 11.08 0.90
N MET A 216 1.99 10.01 1.61
CA MET A 216 2.76 8.78 1.61
C MET A 216 1.94 7.67 0.97
N GLY A 217 2.39 7.14 -0.16
CA GLY A 217 1.67 6.13 -0.93
C GLY A 217 2.45 4.82 -1.04
N PHE A 218 1.73 3.71 -0.91
CA PHE A 218 2.26 2.34 -1.04
C PHE A 218 1.83 1.74 -2.38
N GLY A 219 2.80 1.25 -3.16
CA GLY A 219 2.68 0.79 -4.56
C GLY A 219 1.62 1.52 -5.37
N GLN A 220 0.41 1.01 -5.59
CA GLN A 220 -0.62 1.76 -6.36
C GLN A 220 -0.93 3.16 -5.77
N GLY A 221 -0.91 3.27 -4.45
CA GLY A 221 -1.02 4.52 -3.70
C GLY A 221 0.11 5.51 -4.01
N ALA A 222 1.30 5.04 -4.41
CA ALA A 222 2.40 5.91 -4.83
C ALA A 222 2.10 6.61 -6.18
N TRP A 223 1.50 5.94 -7.16
CA TRP A 223 1.02 6.61 -8.39
C TRP A 223 -0.11 7.60 -8.08
N THR A 224 -0.98 7.25 -7.14
CA THR A 224 -2.05 8.11 -6.64
C THR A 224 -1.48 9.39 -6.01
N ALA A 225 -0.44 9.26 -5.18
CA ALA A 225 0.26 10.38 -4.56
C ALA A 225 0.90 11.31 -5.60
N VAL A 226 1.56 10.74 -6.62
CA VAL A 226 2.13 11.50 -7.74
C VAL A 226 1.04 12.24 -8.52
N SER A 227 -0.10 11.58 -8.79
CA SER A 227 -1.20 12.22 -9.50
C SER A 227 -1.80 13.37 -8.71
N ALA A 228 -1.98 13.19 -7.39
CA ALA A 228 -2.48 14.24 -6.51
C ALA A 228 -1.56 15.47 -6.51
N ALA A 229 -0.26 15.25 -6.33
CA ALA A 229 0.74 16.33 -6.36
C ALA A 229 0.85 17.02 -7.71
N ALA A 230 0.52 16.34 -8.81
CA ALA A 230 0.47 16.95 -10.13
C ALA A 230 -0.81 17.74 -10.40
N GLN A 231 -1.94 17.30 -9.81
CA GLN A 231 -3.25 17.96 -9.91
C GLN A 231 -3.32 19.25 -9.08
N SER A 232 -2.76 19.24 -7.87
CA SER A 232 -2.70 20.41 -6.98
C SER A 232 -1.31 20.56 -6.35
N PRO A 233 -0.29 21.03 -7.11
CA PRO A 233 1.08 21.13 -6.63
C PRO A 233 1.30 22.03 -5.39
N GLU A 234 0.39 22.97 -5.15
CA GLU A 234 0.37 23.87 -3.99
C GLU A 234 -0.17 23.22 -2.71
N ASP A 235 -1.06 22.23 -2.84
CA ASP A 235 -1.64 21.53 -1.70
C ASP A 235 -0.70 20.47 -1.12
N VAL A 236 0.16 19.91 -1.97
CA VAL A 236 1.07 18.80 -1.62
C VAL A 236 2.49 19.31 -1.41
N GLY A 237 2.86 19.45 -0.14
CA GLY A 237 4.16 19.93 0.31
C GLY A 237 5.31 18.93 0.12
N PHE A 238 5.06 17.62 0.20
CA PHE A 238 6.06 16.57 -0.04
C PHE A 238 5.44 15.21 -0.39
N LEU A 239 6.23 14.30 -0.94
CA LEU A 239 5.83 12.92 -1.25
C LEU A 239 6.77 11.89 -0.63
N VAL A 240 6.20 10.81 -0.10
CA VAL A 240 6.91 9.57 0.23
C VAL A 240 6.29 8.45 -0.60
N LEU A 241 7.08 7.86 -1.49
CA LEU A 241 6.65 6.84 -2.44
C LEU A 241 7.30 5.51 -2.05
N VAL A 242 6.50 4.54 -1.62
CA VAL A 242 6.98 3.20 -1.27
C VAL A 242 6.60 2.25 -2.39
N SER A 243 7.60 1.62 -3.02
CA SER A 243 7.43 0.55 -3.99
C SER A 243 6.51 0.85 -5.19
N GLY A 244 6.52 2.10 -5.68
CA GLY A 244 5.71 2.51 -6.83
C GLY A 244 5.94 3.95 -7.31
N GLY A 245 4.97 4.51 -8.02
CA GLY A 245 4.92 5.93 -8.40
C GLY A 245 5.77 6.34 -9.61
N GLY A 246 6.47 5.39 -10.24
CA GLY A 246 7.28 5.62 -11.43
C GLY A 246 6.85 4.76 -12.62
N GLY A 247 6.80 5.35 -13.82
CA GLY A 247 6.45 4.66 -15.06
C GLY A 247 4.96 4.31 -15.17
N ALA A 248 4.64 3.46 -16.14
CA ALA A 248 3.26 3.02 -16.42
C ALA A 248 2.83 1.84 -15.55
N VAL A 249 1.59 1.89 -15.04
CA VAL A 249 1.03 0.86 -14.14
C VAL A 249 0.98 -0.51 -14.82
N TRP A 250 0.61 -0.59 -16.10
CA TRP A 250 0.56 -1.88 -16.82
C TRP A 250 1.92 -2.61 -16.86
N LYS A 251 3.05 -1.89 -16.85
CA LYS A 251 4.39 -2.51 -16.82
C LYS A 251 4.68 -3.16 -15.47
N GLN A 252 4.19 -2.57 -14.38
CA GLN A 252 4.22 -3.20 -13.06
C GLN A 252 3.40 -4.49 -13.09
N GLU A 253 2.17 -4.45 -13.59
CA GLU A 253 1.31 -5.65 -13.64
C GLU A 253 1.91 -6.79 -14.47
N GLN A 254 2.54 -6.48 -15.62
CA GLN A 254 3.29 -7.48 -16.37
C GLN A 254 4.44 -8.09 -15.56
N HIS A 255 5.22 -7.25 -14.86
CA HIS A 255 6.33 -7.69 -14.03
C HIS A 255 5.85 -8.64 -12.92
N ARG A 256 4.82 -8.22 -12.18
CA ARG A 256 4.18 -8.98 -11.10
C ARG A 256 3.68 -10.33 -11.58
N MET A 257 2.91 -10.38 -12.67
CA MET A 257 2.37 -11.64 -13.20
C MET A 257 3.45 -12.60 -13.68
N ARG A 258 4.54 -12.09 -14.27
CA ARG A 258 5.67 -12.91 -14.70
C ARG A 258 6.43 -13.51 -13.51
N ASN A 259 6.67 -12.71 -12.47
CA ASN A 259 7.33 -13.20 -11.26
C ASN A 259 6.48 -14.22 -10.51
N GLU A 260 5.17 -13.97 -10.42
CA GLU A 260 4.22 -14.96 -9.90
C GLU A 260 4.26 -16.26 -10.70
N GLY A 261 4.31 -16.16 -12.02
CA GLY A 261 4.51 -17.30 -12.91
C GLY A 261 5.76 -18.12 -12.56
N ARG A 262 6.89 -17.46 -12.32
CA ARG A 262 8.14 -18.13 -11.91
C ARG A 262 7.99 -18.82 -10.56
N ARG A 263 7.39 -18.17 -9.57
CA ARG A 263 7.14 -18.77 -8.24
C ARG A 263 6.29 -20.03 -8.31
N ARG A 264 5.30 -20.05 -9.21
CA ARG A 264 4.45 -21.23 -9.46
C ARG A 264 5.09 -22.29 -10.36
N GLY A 265 6.37 -22.16 -10.71
CA GLY A 265 7.09 -23.14 -11.52
C GLY A 265 6.63 -23.18 -12.98
N LEU A 266 6.26 -22.03 -13.55
CA LEU A 266 6.09 -21.93 -15.00
C LEU A 266 7.45 -21.97 -15.71
N THR A 267 7.48 -22.67 -16.83
CA THR A 267 8.66 -22.83 -17.68
C THR A 267 8.96 -21.56 -18.48
N GLY A 268 10.18 -21.44 -19.01
CA GLY A 268 10.57 -20.34 -19.90
C GLY A 268 9.57 -20.12 -21.05
N PRO A 269 9.20 -21.16 -21.83
CA PRO A 269 8.19 -21.04 -22.89
C PRO A 269 6.81 -20.58 -22.41
N GLU A 270 6.35 -21.03 -21.24
CA GLU A 270 5.07 -20.58 -20.67
C GLU A 270 5.11 -19.10 -20.27
N LEU A 271 6.24 -18.60 -19.78
CA LEU A 271 6.43 -17.19 -19.44
C LEU A 271 6.50 -16.30 -20.70
N VAL A 272 7.06 -16.81 -21.80
CA VAL A 272 7.02 -16.12 -23.11
C VAL A 272 5.58 -16.02 -23.61
N ASP A 273 4.84 -17.12 -23.62
CA ASP A 273 3.42 -17.14 -24.05
C ASP A 273 2.53 -16.24 -23.16
N LEU A 274 2.78 -16.20 -21.85
CA LEU A 274 2.16 -15.24 -20.94
C LEU A 274 2.49 -13.79 -21.34
N THR A 275 3.76 -13.49 -21.63
CA THR A 275 4.19 -12.13 -22.00
C THR A 275 3.51 -11.67 -23.30
N GLU A 276 3.46 -12.53 -24.32
CA GLU A 276 2.74 -12.25 -25.57
C GLU A 276 1.24 -11.99 -25.34
N PHE A 277 0.60 -12.77 -24.48
CA PHE A 277 -0.79 -12.54 -24.11
C PHE A 277 -0.97 -11.17 -23.43
N LEU A 278 -0.09 -10.82 -22.49
CA LEU A 278 -0.16 -9.55 -21.78
C LEU A 278 0.13 -8.35 -22.69
N ASP A 279 1.03 -8.48 -23.66
CA ASP A 279 1.31 -7.44 -24.66
C ASP A 279 0.08 -7.15 -25.53
N VAL A 280 -0.68 -8.18 -25.89
CA VAL A 280 -1.97 -8.00 -26.57
C VAL A 280 -3.02 -7.39 -25.62
N LEU A 281 -3.12 -7.89 -24.39
CA LEU A 281 -4.08 -7.39 -23.41
C LEU A 281 -3.81 -5.92 -23.04
N TYR A 282 -2.58 -5.45 -23.11
CA TYR A 282 -2.21 -4.07 -22.81
C TYR A 282 -1.96 -3.23 -24.07
N ASP A 283 -2.44 -3.68 -25.23
CA ASP A 283 -2.47 -2.87 -26.44
C ASP A 283 -3.60 -1.83 -26.35
N ALA A 284 -3.20 -0.56 -26.13
CA ALA A 284 -4.11 0.58 -26.03
C ALA A 284 -5.13 0.69 -27.18
N ARG A 285 -4.75 0.22 -28.38
CA ARG A 285 -5.59 0.33 -29.59
C ARG A 285 -6.87 -0.50 -29.47
N LEU A 286 -6.88 -1.55 -28.64
CA LEU A 286 -8.07 -2.38 -28.40
C LEU A 286 -9.14 -1.66 -27.57
N TYR A 287 -8.76 -0.62 -26.81
CA TYR A 287 -9.67 0.04 -25.86
C TYR A 287 -10.22 1.37 -26.35
N THR A 288 -10.04 1.66 -27.64
CA THR A 288 -10.66 2.79 -28.33
C THR A 288 -12.06 2.41 -28.84
N ASP A 289 -12.87 3.41 -29.18
CA ASP A 289 -14.18 3.18 -29.81
C ASP A 289 -14.03 2.58 -31.21
N GLU A 290 -13.09 3.10 -32.01
CA GLU A 290 -12.74 2.56 -33.33
C GLU A 290 -12.21 1.12 -33.27
N GLY A 291 -11.53 0.76 -32.17
CA GLY A 291 -10.96 -0.56 -31.95
C GLY A 291 -11.97 -1.64 -31.54
N ALA A 292 -13.25 -1.30 -31.29
CA ALA A 292 -14.22 -2.20 -30.66
C ALA A 292 -14.37 -3.58 -31.35
N ALA A 293 -14.58 -3.58 -32.67
CA ALA A 293 -14.80 -4.82 -33.42
C ALA A 293 -13.53 -5.70 -33.42
N ARG A 294 -12.36 -5.07 -33.57
CA ARG A 294 -11.07 -5.76 -33.46
C ARG A 294 -10.86 -6.33 -32.06
N ALA A 295 -11.17 -5.55 -31.03
CA ALA A 295 -11.03 -5.95 -29.64
C ALA A 295 -11.89 -7.17 -29.29
N LEU A 296 -13.15 -7.19 -29.71
CA LEU A 296 -14.03 -8.36 -29.50
C LEU A 296 -13.42 -9.63 -30.10
N LYS A 297 -12.98 -9.58 -31.36
CA LYS A 297 -12.36 -10.74 -32.04
C LYS A 297 -11.04 -11.15 -31.41
N THR A 298 -10.16 -10.18 -31.13
CA THR A 298 -8.83 -10.43 -30.57
C THR A 298 -8.93 -10.98 -29.15
N LEU A 299 -9.72 -10.34 -28.28
CA LEU A 299 -9.87 -10.77 -26.89
C LEU A 299 -10.59 -12.11 -26.78
N ASP A 300 -11.59 -12.39 -27.63
CA ASP A 300 -12.23 -13.72 -27.61
C ASP A 300 -11.21 -14.81 -27.94
N PHE A 301 -10.48 -14.66 -29.06
CA PHE A 301 -9.43 -15.61 -29.42
C PHE A 301 -8.39 -15.78 -28.32
N GLN A 302 -7.88 -14.68 -27.77
CA GLN A 302 -6.84 -14.72 -26.73
C GLN A 302 -7.36 -15.35 -25.44
N LEU A 303 -8.58 -15.05 -25.00
CA LEU A 303 -9.16 -15.64 -23.79
C LEU A 303 -9.47 -17.13 -23.96
N GLN A 304 -9.96 -17.57 -25.12
CA GLN A 304 -10.18 -19.00 -25.39
C GLN A 304 -8.85 -19.78 -25.39
N ARG A 305 -7.79 -19.20 -25.96
CA ARG A 305 -6.43 -19.75 -25.91
C ARG A 305 -5.93 -19.80 -24.46
N ALA A 306 -6.05 -18.69 -23.74
CA ALA A 306 -5.50 -18.51 -22.40
C ALA A 306 -6.10 -19.50 -21.38
N LYS A 307 -7.41 -19.77 -21.41
CA LYS A 307 -8.10 -20.69 -20.48
C LYS A 307 -7.52 -22.10 -20.42
N ARG A 308 -6.76 -22.52 -21.45
CA ARG A 308 -6.13 -23.85 -21.54
C ARG A 308 -4.68 -23.88 -21.05
N LYS A 309 -4.17 -22.74 -20.58
CA LYS A 309 -2.76 -22.56 -20.22
C LYS A 309 -2.61 -22.53 -18.70
N ARG A 310 -1.54 -23.13 -18.17
CA ARG A 310 -1.22 -23.10 -16.73
C ARG A 310 -1.05 -21.67 -16.22
N TRP A 311 -0.46 -20.80 -17.05
CA TRP A 311 -0.26 -19.40 -16.71
C TRP A 311 -1.56 -18.60 -16.59
N TYR A 312 -2.72 -19.09 -17.03
CA TYR A 312 -3.99 -18.38 -16.85
C TYR A 312 -4.27 -18.07 -15.38
N ALA A 313 -3.92 -19.00 -14.48
CA ALA A 313 -4.15 -18.89 -13.05
C ALA A 313 -3.28 -17.80 -12.37
N VAL A 314 -2.23 -17.30 -13.03
CA VAL A 314 -1.41 -16.20 -12.50
C VAL A 314 -1.86 -14.83 -13.01
N THR A 315 -2.76 -14.79 -13.99
CA THR A 315 -3.32 -13.55 -14.51
C THR A 315 -4.48 -13.04 -13.66
N ALA A 316 -4.89 -11.81 -13.97
CA ALA A 316 -6.12 -11.19 -13.51
C ALA A 316 -7.41 -11.79 -14.14
N MET A 317 -7.31 -12.76 -15.04
CA MET A 317 -8.44 -13.25 -15.85
C MET A 317 -9.36 -14.30 -15.20
N PRO A 318 -8.94 -15.14 -14.23
CA PRO A 318 -9.79 -16.20 -13.69
C PRO A 318 -11.19 -15.75 -13.20
N PRO A 319 -11.34 -14.61 -12.50
CA PRO A 319 -12.67 -14.12 -12.09
C PRO A 319 -13.61 -13.80 -13.28
N PHE A 320 -13.06 -13.50 -14.46
CA PHE A 320 -13.83 -13.20 -15.66
C PHE A 320 -14.13 -14.46 -16.50
N LYS A 321 -13.75 -15.65 -16.03
CA LYS A 321 -14.01 -16.92 -16.72
C LYS A 321 -15.51 -17.13 -16.88
N GLY A 322 -15.97 -17.20 -18.14
CA GLY A 322 -17.38 -17.45 -18.47
C GLY A 322 -18.18 -16.19 -18.74
N LEU A 323 -17.63 -15.00 -18.50
CA LEU A 323 -18.28 -13.76 -18.95
C LEU A 323 -18.28 -13.67 -20.48
N PRO A 324 -19.36 -13.13 -21.08
CA PRO A 324 -19.35 -12.75 -22.49
C PRO A 324 -18.21 -11.78 -22.78
N VAL A 325 -17.50 -11.99 -23.89
CA VAL A 325 -16.33 -11.15 -24.25
C VAL A 325 -16.68 -9.65 -24.33
N ALA A 326 -17.91 -9.31 -24.72
CA ALA A 326 -18.38 -7.93 -24.73
C ALA A 326 -18.38 -7.30 -23.33
N ARG A 327 -18.86 -8.04 -22.31
CA ARG A 327 -18.84 -7.58 -20.92
C ARG A 327 -17.41 -7.48 -20.38
N PHE A 328 -16.55 -8.43 -20.73
CA PHE A 328 -15.13 -8.35 -20.40
C PHE A 328 -14.47 -7.12 -21.02
N LEU A 329 -14.75 -6.83 -22.29
CA LEU A 329 -14.23 -5.64 -22.98
C LEU A 329 -14.68 -4.35 -22.28
N ASP A 330 -15.94 -4.25 -21.84
CA ASP A 330 -16.42 -3.08 -21.09
C ASP A 330 -15.63 -2.86 -19.80
N VAL A 331 -15.42 -3.93 -19.01
CA VAL A 331 -14.61 -3.86 -17.79
C VAL A 331 -13.16 -3.51 -18.13
N GLN A 332 -12.58 -4.12 -19.16
CA GLN A 332 -11.20 -3.84 -19.54
C GLN A 332 -10.98 -2.43 -20.08
N ARG A 333 -11.95 -1.85 -20.78
CA ARG A 333 -11.90 -0.43 -21.17
C ARG A 333 -11.86 0.48 -19.96
N LYS A 334 -12.69 0.20 -18.95
CA LYS A 334 -12.65 0.95 -17.68
C LYS A 334 -11.31 0.76 -16.97
N MET A 335 -10.83 -0.47 -16.83
CA MET A 335 -9.55 -0.79 -16.21
C MET A 335 -8.36 -0.12 -16.93
N TRP A 336 -8.35 -0.18 -18.26
CA TRP A 336 -7.34 0.46 -19.08
C TRP A 336 -7.32 1.97 -18.84
N ARG A 337 -8.47 2.63 -19.03
CA ARG A 337 -8.62 4.08 -18.91
C ARG A 337 -8.31 4.60 -17.50
N ASN A 338 -8.77 3.90 -16.47
CA ASN A 338 -8.76 4.41 -15.10
C ASN A 338 -7.50 3.99 -14.31
N VAL A 339 -6.84 2.89 -14.69
CA VAL A 339 -5.72 2.33 -13.94
C VAL A 339 -4.50 2.05 -14.83
N LEU A 340 -4.62 1.10 -15.75
CA LEU A 340 -3.45 0.52 -16.41
C LEU A 340 -2.72 1.50 -17.32
N SER A 341 -3.46 2.39 -18.01
CA SER A 341 -2.88 3.39 -18.90
C SER A 341 -2.21 4.56 -18.19
N TYR A 342 -2.38 4.69 -16.87
CA TYR A 342 -1.71 5.75 -16.12
C TYR A 342 -0.19 5.57 -16.16
N ASP A 343 0.51 6.60 -16.64
CA ASP A 343 1.95 6.72 -16.61
C ASP A 343 2.32 8.00 -15.85
N ALA A 344 3.14 7.86 -14.82
CA ALA A 344 3.57 8.96 -13.97
C ALA A 344 4.49 9.97 -14.71
N ALA A 345 4.99 9.67 -15.91
CA ALA A 345 6.01 10.47 -16.59
C ALA A 345 5.67 11.97 -16.72
N GLU A 346 4.42 12.31 -17.06
CA GLU A 346 3.99 13.71 -17.19
C GLU A 346 3.64 14.34 -15.84
N ASP A 347 2.97 13.59 -14.96
CA ASP A 347 2.58 14.07 -13.63
C ASP A 347 3.83 14.35 -12.76
N LEU A 348 4.89 13.53 -12.85
CA LEU A 348 6.17 13.74 -12.14
C LEU A 348 6.85 15.08 -12.46
N ARG A 349 6.65 15.63 -13.67
CA ARG A 349 7.22 16.94 -14.05
C ARG A 349 6.52 18.10 -13.36
N ARG A 350 5.29 17.88 -12.89
CA ARG A 350 4.44 18.89 -12.22
C ARG A 350 4.60 18.88 -10.70
N VAL A 351 5.22 17.83 -10.14
CA VAL A 351 5.50 17.74 -8.70
C VAL A 351 6.51 18.81 -8.28
N ARG A 352 6.12 19.67 -7.33
CA ARG A 352 6.95 20.78 -6.82
C ARG A 352 7.68 20.46 -5.50
N GLY A 353 7.05 19.70 -4.61
CA GLY A 353 7.58 19.41 -3.27
C GLY A 353 8.76 18.42 -3.25
N PRO A 354 9.43 18.25 -2.09
CA PRO A 354 10.40 17.19 -1.89
C PRO A 354 9.80 15.80 -2.12
N VAL A 355 10.60 14.88 -2.65
CA VAL A 355 10.18 13.50 -2.92
C VAL A 355 11.19 12.54 -2.30
N LEU A 356 10.72 11.63 -1.47
CA LEU A 356 11.42 10.41 -1.10
C LEU A 356 10.77 9.25 -1.83
N ALA A 357 11.55 8.43 -2.53
CA ALA A 357 11.09 7.17 -3.07
C ALA A 357 11.97 6.02 -2.55
N LEU A 358 11.33 5.03 -1.93
CA LEU A 358 11.96 3.82 -1.39
C LEU A 358 11.44 2.62 -2.18
N LEU A 359 12.34 1.84 -2.76
CA LEU A 359 12.00 0.71 -3.63
C LEU A 359 12.76 -0.54 -3.16
N GLY A 360 12.11 -1.69 -3.05
CA GLY A 360 12.79 -2.94 -2.67
C GLY A 360 13.57 -3.57 -3.82
N GLU A 361 14.85 -3.90 -3.64
CA GLU A 361 15.66 -4.56 -4.69
C GLU A 361 15.07 -5.91 -5.14
N ARG A 362 14.46 -6.65 -4.21
CA ARG A 362 13.83 -7.95 -4.42
C ARG A 362 12.31 -7.86 -4.55
N ASP A 363 11.79 -6.67 -4.81
CA ASP A 363 10.37 -6.48 -5.03
C ASP A 363 9.91 -7.26 -6.27
N GLU A 364 9.03 -8.24 -6.05
CA GLU A 364 8.48 -9.09 -7.11
C GLU A 364 7.24 -8.48 -7.79
N THR A 365 6.70 -7.40 -7.23
CA THR A 365 5.55 -6.67 -7.76
C THR A 365 6.02 -5.49 -8.60
N THR A 366 6.92 -4.68 -8.05
CA THR A 366 7.43 -3.47 -8.70
C THR A 366 8.86 -3.67 -9.20
N PRO A 367 9.13 -3.46 -10.51
CA PRO A 367 10.48 -3.59 -11.04
C PRO A 367 11.38 -2.43 -10.58
N ALA A 368 11.98 -2.53 -9.39
CA ALA A 368 12.65 -1.44 -8.69
C ALA A 368 13.63 -0.63 -9.56
N SER A 369 14.52 -1.28 -10.31
CA SER A 369 15.48 -0.58 -11.19
C SER A 369 14.83 0.17 -12.35
N LEU A 370 13.70 -0.31 -12.88
CA LEU A 370 12.94 0.39 -13.92
C LEU A 370 12.15 1.55 -13.31
N THR A 371 11.51 1.34 -12.17
CA THR A 371 10.77 2.38 -11.43
C THR A 371 11.69 3.49 -10.97
N ALA A 372 12.87 3.17 -10.42
CA ALA A 372 13.89 4.14 -10.02
C ALA A 372 14.36 5.00 -11.20
N ARG A 373 14.58 4.39 -12.38
CA ARG A 373 14.95 5.13 -13.60
C ARG A 373 13.82 6.06 -14.05
N ALA A 374 12.58 5.61 -14.01
CA ALA A 374 11.42 6.43 -14.39
C ALA A 374 11.24 7.62 -13.44
N LEU A 375 11.33 7.39 -12.12
CA LEU A 375 11.28 8.44 -11.09
C LEU A 375 12.41 9.45 -11.28
N ASN A 376 13.66 8.99 -11.37
CA ASN A 376 14.81 9.87 -11.58
C ASN A 376 14.68 10.69 -12.86
N ARG A 377 14.17 10.10 -13.95
CA ARG A 377 13.96 10.83 -15.20
C ARG A 377 12.88 11.90 -15.06
N GLY A 378 11.72 11.56 -14.52
CA GLY A 378 10.61 12.51 -14.35
C GLY A 378 10.95 13.65 -13.38
N LEU A 379 11.53 13.31 -12.23
CA LEU A 379 11.88 14.28 -11.18
C LEU A 379 13.06 15.18 -11.55
N LYS A 380 13.92 14.80 -12.50
CA LYS A 380 14.96 15.69 -13.05
C LYS A 380 14.40 16.78 -13.97
N LEU A 381 13.20 16.59 -14.51
CA LEU A 381 12.58 17.50 -15.47
C LEU A 381 11.66 18.54 -14.81
N ARG A 382 11.49 18.50 -13.48
CA ARG A 382 10.65 19.45 -12.74
C ARG A 382 11.34 20.81 -12.55
N PRO A 383 10.59 21.92 -12.52
CA PRO A 383 11.15 23.24 -12.19
C PRO A 383 11.76 23.26 -10.78
N GLY A 384 12.94 23.89 -10.61
CA GLY A 384 13.63 23.96 -9.30
C GLY A 384 14.41 22.68 -8.88
N ALA A 385 14.90 21.91 -9.85
CA ALA A 385 15.63 20.63 -9.73
C ALA A 385 16.89 20.67 -8.81
N PRO A 386 17.66 19.57 -8.66
CA PRO A 386 17.37 18.17 -8.34
C PRO A 386 17.44 17.88 -6.82
N GLY A 387 17.89 18.83 -5.99
CA GLY A 387 18.26 18.60 -4.57
C GLY A 387 17.13 18.21 -3.62
N ARG A 388 15.88 18.19 -4.10
CA ARG A 388 14.69 17.84 -3.31
C ARG A 388 14.14 16.45 -3.66
N ALA A 389 14.91 15.57 -4.29
CA ALA A 389 14.48 14.20 -4.58
C ALA A 389 15.53 13.19 -4.13
N LEU A 390 15.11 12.19 -3.37
CA LEU A 390 15.90 11.02 -3.02
C LEU A 390 15.16 9.77 -3.52
N VAL A 391 15.72 9.10 -4.53
CA VAL A 391 15.23 7.81 -5.02
C VAL A 391 16.22 6.74 -4.61
N LYS A 392 15.80 5.82 -3.74
CA LYS A 392 16.67 4.81 -3.14
C LYS A 392 16.11 3.41 -3.36
N VAL A 393 16.95 2.54 -3.92
CA VAL A 393 16.70 1.10 -3.98
C VAL A 393 17.32 0.48 -2.73
N ILE A 394 16.50 -0.14 -1.91
CA ILE A 394 16.89 -0.76 -0.65
C ILE A 394 17.31 -2.19 -0.93
N ALA A 395 18.57 -2.49 -0.63
CA ALA A 395 19.16 -3.79 -0.89
C ALA A 395 18.39 -4.90 -0.16
N ARG A 396 18.21 -6.04 -0.82
CA ARG A 396 17.53 -7.25 -0.33
C ARG A 396 16.05 -7.08 0.05
N ALA A 397 15.51 -5.88 0.05
CA ALA A 397 14.15 -5.60 0.49
C ALA A 397 13.10 -6.04 -0.54
N ASP A 398 11.94 -6.47 -0.06
CA ASP A 398 10.76 -6.82 -0.84
C ASP A 398 9.85 -5.60 -1.10
N HIS A 399 8.61 -5.87 -1.56
CA HIS A 399 7.61 -4.84 -1.83
C HIS A 399 7.23 -3.98 -0.62
N TRP A 400 7.34 -4.51 0.60
CA TRP A 400 7.02 -3.83 1.84
C TRP A 400 8.25 -3.24 2.54
N LEU A 401 9.39 -3.23 1.83
CA LEU A 401 10.70 -2.83 2.34
C LEU A 401 11.25 -3.75 3.46
N ALA A 402 10.74 -4.98 3.54
CA ALA A 402 11.16 -6.00 4.48
C ALA A 402 12.20 -6.94 3.88
N GLU A 403 13.07 -7.48 4.72
CA GLU A 403 13.95 -8.58 4.33
C GLU A 403 13.14 -9.87 4.18
N PRO A 404 13.55 -10.78 3.28
CA PRO A 404 12.98 -12.11 3.20
C PRO A 404 13.00 -12.78 4.57
N ALA A 405 11.90 -13.48 4.90
CA ALA A 405 11.82 -14.27 6.11
C ALA A 405 13.03 -15.21 6.21
N ARG A 406 13.65 -15.26 7.38
CA ARG A 406 14.79 -16.15 7.60
C ARG A 406 14.28 -17.57 7.86
N GLU A 407 14.99 -18.57 7.35
CA GLU A 407 14.64 -19.98 7.56
C GLU A 407 14.60 -20.37 9.05
N ASP A 408 15.46 -19.76 9.87
CA ASP A 408 15.52 -20.00 11.32
C ASP A 408 14.41 -19.27 12.11
N GLN A 409 13.70 -18.33 11.49
CA GLN A 409 12.62 -17.52 12.11
C GLN A 409 11.46 -17.31 11.13
N PRO A 410 10.78 -18.39 10.71
CA PRO A 410 9.66 -18.29 9.78
C PRO A 410 8.54 -17.45 10.43
N GLY A 411 7.98 -16.50 9.67
CA GLY A 411 6.88 -15.64 10.12
C GLY A 411 7.30 -14.36 10.84
N VAL A 412 8.59 -14.14 11.09
CA VAL A 412 9.10 -12.85 11.58
C VAL A 412 9.42 -11.97 10.38
N GLU A 413 8.67 -10.87 10.23
CA GLU A 413 8.98 -9.85 9.24
C GLU A 413 10.05 -8.92 9.81
N VAL A 414 11.08 -8.61 9.02
CA VAL A 414 12.17 -7.72 9.42
C VAL A 414 12.20 -6.54 8.46
N VAL A 415 11.74 -5.37 8.90
CA VAL A 415 11.85 -4.16 8.09
C VAL A 415 13.33 -3.78 7.99
N THR A 416 13.81 -3.47 6.80
CA THR A 416 15.21 -3.08 6.63
C THR A 416 15.55 -1.82 7.44
N SER A 417 16.69 -1.80 8.14
CA SER A 417 17.17 -0.58 8.81
C SER A 417 17.29 0.56 7.82
N ASP A 418 17.82 0.25 6.64
CA ASP A 418 18.10 1.26 5.63
C ASP A 418 16.82 1.99 5.18
N ALA A 419 15.66 1.32 5.12
CA ALA A 419 14.39 1.96 4.80
C ALA A 419 13.91 2.89 5.93
N LEU A 420 13.82 2.39 7.17
CA LEU A 420 13.32 3.17 8.31
C LEU A 420 14.25 4.33 8.65
N ASP A 421 15.57 4.11 8.66
CA ASP A 421 16.56 5.14 8.95
C ASP A 421 16.55 6.23 7.87
N THR A 422 16.44 5.83 6.58
CA THR A 422 16.32 6.80 5.48
C THR A 422 15.03 7.62 5.62
N LEU A 423 13.89 6.97 5.90
CA LEU A 423 12.61 7.66 6.07
C LEU A 423 12.67 8.65 7.25
N SER A 424 13.14 8.21 8.41
CA SER A 424 13.29 9.05 9.60
C SER A 424 14.25 10.22 9.37
N ALA A 425 15.42 9.97 8.77
CA ALA A 425 16.38 11.03 8.48
C ALA A 425 15.81 12.05 7.49
N TRP A 426 15.13 11.58 6.44
CA TRP A 426 14.52 12.45 5.44
C TRP A 426 13.38 13.28 6.01
N LEU A 427 12.48 12.68 6.81
CA LEU A 427 11.40 13.41 7.48
C LEU A 427 11.92 14.47 8.46
N ARG A 428 13.02 14.20 9.17
CA ARG A 428 13.66 15.19 10.05
C ARG A 428 14.33 16.33 9.28
N ALA A 429 14.73 16.08 8.04
CA ALA A 429 15.36 17.06 7.16
C ALA A 429 14.35 17.85 6.30
N LEU A 430 13.06 17.50 6.31
CA LEU A 430 12.00 18.40 5.83
C LEU A 430 12.09 19.68 6.67
N GLU A 431 12.51 20.77 6.04
CA GLU A 431 12.87 22.02 6.71
C GLU A 431 11.73 22.57 7.59
N ARG A 432 12.17 23.26 8.65
CA ARG A 432 11.36 24.13 9.51
C ARG A 432 10.84 25.34 8.75
#